data_AF-T0C7X8-F1
#
_entry.id   AF-T0C7X8-F1
#
_cell.length_a   1.000
_cell.length_b   1.000
_cell.length_c   1.000
_cell.angle_alpha   90.00
_cell.angle_beta   90.00
_cell.angle_gamma   90.00
#
_symmetry.space_group_name_H-M   'P 1'
#
loop_
_entity.id
_entity.type
_entity.pdbx_description
1 polymer ?
#
loop_
_entity_poly.entity_id
_entity_poly.type
_entity_poly.pdbx_seq_one_letter_code
_entity_poly.pdbx_strand_id
1 'polypeptide(L)'
;MNKTKQNLINVAIPLMAKNGVYGVSLRDIAKKAEINVSSVLYHFGSKEEFITTCGEHCINLLADQIKEISKLTFDSVEELNQAINQGVEQGKEAIAICVMLLVIDSPGFREIYEGYISDSYVSVHGQENPFLLNLRSFISYMIFKRVDLKVAKEKYEGSGMVELLCQSPVAAL
;
A
#
# COMPACT_ATOMS: atom_id res chain seq x y z
N MET A 1 -8.86 16.29 -4.58
CA MET A 1 -8.99 15.74 -5.96
C MET A 1 -10.34 16.15 -6.55
N ASN A 2 -10.45 16.48 -7.85
CA ASN A 2 -11.76 16.70 -8.47
C ASN A 2 -12.40 15.37 -8.91
N LYS A 3 -13.73 15.36 -9.17
CA LYS A 3 -14.48 14.13 -9.52
C LYS A 3 -13.94 13.43 -10.77
N THR A 4 -13.55 14.18 -11.80
CA THR A 4 -13.03 13.62 -13.06
C THR A 4 -11.68 12.94 -12.87
N LYS A 5 -10.75 13.57 -12.16
CA LYS A 5 -9.46 12.99 -11.79
C LYS A 5 -9.66 11.69 -11.02
N GLN A 6 -10.56 11.69 -10.03
CA GLN A 6 -10.84 10.48 -9.25
C GLN A 6 -11.42 9.37 -10.12
N ASN A 7 -12.36 9.68 -11.02
CA ASN A 7 -12.92 8.69 -11.94
C ASN A 7 -11.85 8.06 -12.83
N LEU A 8 -10.93 8.88 -13.37
CA LEU A 8 -9.82 8.39 -14.20
C LEU A 8 -8.88 7.47 -13.43
N ILE A 9 -8.54 7.81 -12.20
CA ILE A 9 -7.70 6.98 -11.32
C ILE A 9 -8.40 5.65 -11.02
N ASN A 10 -9.68 5.70 -10.62
CA ASN A 10 -10.48 4.51 -10.29
C ASN A 10 -10.62 3.55 -11.47
N VAL A 11 -10.70 4.07 -12.70
CA VAL A 11 -10.75 3.26 -13.92
C VAL A 11 -9.37 2.70 -14.29
N ALA A 12 -8.32 3.49 -14.11
CA ALA A 12 -6.97 3.10 -14.53
C ALA A 12 -6.34 2.03 -13.65
N ILE A 13 -6.51 2.09 -12.33
CA ILE A 13 -5.92 1.12 -11.39
C ILE A 13 -6.24 -0.33 -11.75
N PRO A 14 -7.51 -0.77 -11.89
CA PRO A 14 -7.82 -2.16 -12.23
C PRO A 14 -7.35 -2.54 -13.64
N LEU A 15 -7.39 -1.60 -14.60
CA LEU A 15 -6.87 -1.84 -15.95
C LEU A 15 -5.35 -2.08 -15.94
N MET A 16 -4.60 -1.24 -15.23
CA MET A 16 -3.15 -1.33 -15.13
C MET A 16 -2.72 -2.52 -14.28
N ALA A 17 -3.40 -2.81 -13.18
CA ALA A 17 -3.12 -3.98 -12.34
C ALA A 17 -3.29 -5.29 -13.13
N LYS A 18 -4.26 -5.34 -14.06
CA LYS A 18 -4.49 -6.52 -14.91
C LYS A 18 -3.52 -6.63 -16.09
N ASN A 19 -3.22 -5.53 -16.77
CA ASN A 19 -2.52 -5.54 -18.06
C ASN A 19 -1.07 -5.00 -17.99
N GLY A 20 -0.61 -4.60 -16.82
CA GLY A 20 0.62 -3.86 -16.62
C GLY A 20 0.45 -2.35 -16.82
N VAL A 21 1.20 -1.56 -16.06
CA VAL A 21 1.15 -0.08 -16.08
C VAL A 21 1.36 0.49 -17.48
N TYR A 22 2.35 -0.01 -18.22
CA TYR A 22 2.62 0.41 -19.60
C TYR A 22 1.80 -0.33 -20.66
N GLY A 23 1.11 -1.41 -20.29
CA GLY A 23 0.25 -2.19 -21.18
C GLY A 23 -1.12 -1.53 -21.46
N VAL A 24 -1.45 -0.46 -20.72
CA VAL A 24 -2.68 0.32 -20.91
C VAL A 24 -2.35 1.69 -21.48
N SER A 25 -3.09 2.13 -22.51
CA SER A 25 -2.95 3.48 -23.06
C SER A 25 -3.91 4.48 -22.41
N LEU A 26 -3.59 5.77 -22.45
CA LEU A 26 -4.51 6.83 -22.00
C LEU A 26 -5.83 6.83 -22.79
N ARG A 27 -5.81 6.34 -24.03
CA ARG A 27 -7.03 6.15 -24.85
C ARG A 27 -7.93 5.05 -24.29
N ASP A 28 -7.35 3.94 -23.83
CA ASP A 28 -8.12 2.84 -23.23
C ASP A 28 -8.79 3.29 -21.94
N ILE A 29 -8.05 4.02 -21.11
CA ILE A 29 -8.54 4.61 -19.86
C ILE A 29 -9.65 5.64 -20.14
N ALA A 30 -9.41 6.58 -21.05
CA ALA A 30 -10.39 7.62 -21.41
C ALA A 30 -11.69 7.00 -21.95
N LYS A 31 -11.56 6.00 -22.84
CA LYS A 31 -12.70 5.25 -23.37
C LYS A 31 -13.49 4.56 -22.27
N LYS A 32 -12.81 3.90 -21.32
CA LYS A 32 -13.46 3.21 -20.21
C LYS A 32 -14.08 4.16 -19.19
N ALA A 33 -13.49 5.35 -19.02
CA ALA A 33 -14.00 6.43 -18.16
C ALA A 33 -15.08 7.29 -18.84
N GLU A 34 -15.42 7.00 -20.11
CA GLU A 34 -16.38 7.74 -20.93
C GLU A 34 -16.05 9.23 -21.09
N ILE A 35 -14.76 9.55 -21.25
CA ILE A 35 -14.29 10.92 -21.50
C ILE A 35 -13.37 11.02 -22.73
N ASN A 36 -13.13 12.24 -23.19
CA ASN A 36 -12.17 12.51 -24.26
C ASN A 36 -10.73 12.32 -23.74
N VAL A 37 -9.87 11.65 -24.52
CA VAL A 37 -8.44 11.48 -24.19
C VAL A 37 -7.71 12.80 -23.95
N SER A 38 -8.06 13.87 -24.68
CA SER A 38 -7.50 15.21 -24.47
C SER A 38 -7.79 15.75 -23.06
N SER A 39 -8.91 15.34 -22.45
CA SER A 39 -9.25 15.70 -21.08
C SER A 39 -8.34 15.01 -20.05
N VAL A 40 -7.82 13.81 -20.35
CA VAL A 40 -6.86 13.13 -19.47
C VAL A 40 -5.57 13.93 -19.39
N LEU A 41 -4.99 14.29 -20.55
CA LEU A 41 -3.76 15.09 -20.62
C LEU A 41 -3.96 16.50 -20.03
N TYR A 42 -5.14 17.09 -20.20
CA TYR A 42 -5.47 18.36 -19.54
C TYR A 42 -5.42 18.25 -18.00
N HIS A 43 -5.83 17.11 -17.43
CA HIS A 43 -5.85 16.91 -15.98
C HIS A 43 -4.49 16.55 -15.38
N PHE A 44 -3.66 15.82 -16.12
CA PHE A 44 -2.45 15.19 -15.56
C PHE A 44 -1.16 15.53 -16.30
N GLY A 45 -1.19 16.36 -17.34
CA GLY A 45 0.01 16.81 -18.07
C GLY A 45 0.61 15.73 -18.99
N SER A 46 0.99 14.58 -18.44
CA SER A 46 1.65 13.47 -19.15
C SER A 46 1.11 12.10 -18.72
N LYS A 47 1.49 11.04 -19.47
CA LYS A 47 1.14 9.66 -19.08
C LYS A 47 1.90 9.28 -17.81
N GLU A 48 3.14 9.71 -17.70
CA GLU A 48 4.04 9.47 -16.58
C GLU A 48 3.51 10.10 -15.30
N GLU A 49 3.12 11.37 -15.34
CA GLU A 49 2.52 12.07 -14.19
C GLU A 49 1.16 11.45 -13.80
N PHE A 50 0.36 11.00 -14.77
CA PHE A 50 -0.86 10.26 -14.48
C PHE A 50 -0.59 8.93 -13.75
N ILE A 51 0.40 8.17 -14.22
CA ILE A 51 0.82 6.91 -13.60
C ILE A 51 1.33 7.15 -12.18
N THR A 52 2.20 8.14 -11.97
CA THR A 52 2.71 8.52 -10.66
C THR A 52 1.58 8.92 -9.71
N THR A 53 0.60 9.69 -10.20
CA THR A 53 -0.58 10.08 -9.42
C THR A 53 -1.42 8.85 -9.03
N CYS A 54 -1.58 7.87 -9.93
CA CYS A 54 -2.27 6.62 -9.60
C CYS A 54 -1.50 5.82 -8.55
N GLY A 55 -0.17 5.75 -8.66
CA GLY A 55 0.69 5.08 -7.68
C GLY A 55 0.59 5.73 -6.30
N GLU A 56 0.68 7.05 -6.21
CA GLU A 56 0.51 7.79 -4.95
C GLU A 56 -0.88 7.58 -4.35
N HIS A 57 -1.94 7.54 -5.18
CA HIS A 57 -3.27 7.19 -4.70
C HIS A 57 -3.33 5.77 -4.12
N CYS A 58 -2.68 4.79 -4.77
CA CYS A 58 -2.59 3.42 -4.25
C CYS A 58 -1.88 3.36 -2.91
N ILE A 59 -0.77 4.09 -2.76
CA ILE A 59 -0.02 4.16 -1.50
C ILE A 59 -0.91 4.72 -0.38
N ASN A 60 -1.63 5.82 -0.64
CA ASN A 60 -2.56 6.42 0.33
C ASN A 60 -3.64 5.43 0.78
N LEU A 61 -4.27 4.71 -0.16
CA LEU A 61 -5.29 3.70 0.17
C LEU A 61 -4.74 2.61 1.10
N LEU A 62 -3.53 2.12 0.82
CA LEU A 62 -2.89 1.09 1.63
C LEU A 62 -2.47 1.63 3.00
N ALA A 63 -1.94 2.85 3.07
CA ALA A 63 -1.57 3.51 4.31
C ALA A 63 -2.81 3.71 5.22
N ASP A 64 -3.93 4.14 4.65
CA ASP A 64 -5.19 4.28 5.38
C ASP A 64 -5.70 2.93 5.90
N GLN A 65 -5.65 1.87 5.08
CA GLN A 65 -6.02 0.51 5.53
C GLN A 65 -5.17 0.02 6.69
N ILE A 66 -3.85 0.19 6.61
CA ILE A 66 -2.90 -0.17 7.67
C ILE A 66 -3.25 0.59 8.96
N LYS A 67 -3.53 1.88 8.84
CA LYS A 67 -3.90 2.74 9.97
C LYS A 67 -5.23 2.34 10.59
N GLU A 68 -6.21 1.89 9.81
CA GLU A 68 -7.47 1.37 10.37
C GLU A 68 -7.25 0.05 11.10
N ILE A 69 -6.47 -0.89 10.53
CA ILE A 69 -6.13 -2.16 11.19
C ILE A 69 -5.38 -1.89 12.50
N SER A 70 -4.45 -0.94 12.52
CA SER A 70 -3.67 -0.64 13.72
C SER A 70 -4.45 0.00 14.86
N LYS A 71 -5.67 0.52 14.60
CA LYS A 71 -6.56 1.03 15.65
C LYS A 71 -7.34 -0.08 16.34
N LEU A 72 -7.37 -1.28 15.76
CA LEU A 72 -8.07 -2.42 16.32
C LEU A 72 -7.24 -3.06 17.44
N THR A 73 -7.93 -3.68 18.38
CA THR A 73 -7.32 -4.56 19.38
C THR A 73 -7.73 -5.99 19.04
N PHE A 74 -6.78 -6.91 19.09
CA PHE A 74 -6.99 -8.31 18.74
C PHE A 74 -6.80 -9.19 19.96
N ASP A 75 -7.62 -10.23 20.10
CA ASP A 75 -7.51 -11.17 21.22
C ASP A 75 -6.45 -12.24 20.96
N SER A 76 -6.09 -12.45 19.69
CA SER A 76 -5.04 -13.38 19.28
C SER A 76 -4.27 -12.93 18.04
N VAL A 77 -3.07 -13.49 17.85
CA VAL A 77 -2.25 -13.26 16.65
C VAL A 77 -2.95 -13.78 15.39
N GLU A 78 -3.76 -14.83 15.52
CA GLU A 78 -4.52 -15.38 14.40
C GLU A 78 -5.56 -14.37 13.89
N GLU A 79 -6.27 -13.67 14.76
CA GLU A 79 -7.21 -12.62 14.37
C GLU A 79 -6.50 -11.45 13.68
N LEU A 80 -5.32 -11.05 14.18
CA LEU A 80 -4.47 -10.05 13.52
C LEU A 80 -4.08 -10.50 12.10
N ASN A 81 -3.63 -11.75 11.94
CA ASN A 81 -3.27 -12.31 10.64
C ASN A 81 -4.45 -12.31 9.67
N GLN A 82 -5.65 -12.65 10.14
CA GLN A 82 -6.86 -12.64 9.34
C GLN A 82 -7.22 -11.21 8.89
N ALA A 83 -7.13 -10.23 9.78
CA ALA A 83 -7.37 -8.83 9.44
C ALA A 83 -6.35 -8.30 8.41
N ILE A 84 -5.07 -8.63 8.57
CA ILE A 84 -4.02 -8.27 7.60
C ILE A 84 -4.29 -8.94 6.25
N ASN A 85 -4.60 -10.24 6.23
CA ASN A 85 -4.90 -10.96 5.00
C ASN A 85 -6.10 -10.34 4.27
N GLN A 86 -7.17 -10.02 5.01
CA GLN A 86 -8.34 -9.35 4.45
C GLN A 86 -7.98 -7.97 3.88
N GLY A 87 -7.17 -7.18 4.60
CA GLY A 87 -6.68 -5.89 4.12
C GLY A 87 -5.86 -6.01 2.84
N VAL A 88 -4.96 -6.99 2.78
CA VAL A 88 -4.14 -7.26 1.58
C VAL A 88 -4.99 -7.70 0.40
N GLU A 89 -5.98 -8.58 0.59
CA GLU A 89 -6.89 -8.99 -0.49
C GLU A 89 -7.77 -7.84 -0.99
N GLN A 90 -8.21 -6.95 -0.09
CA GLN A 90 -8.91 -5.72 -0.48
C GLN A 90 -8.01 -4.74 -1.25
N GLY A 91 -6.76 -4.61 -0.83
CA GLY A 91 -5.76 -3.72 -1.42
C GLY A 91 -4.99 -4.29 -2.61
N LYS A 92 -5.32 -5.50 -3.09
CA LYS A 92 -4.48 -6.24 -4.05
C LYS A 92 -4.11 -5.50 -5.33
N GLU A 93 -5.03 -4.72 -5.88
CA GLU A 93 -4.77 -3.94 -7.10
C GLU A 93 -3.80 -2.79 -6.81
N ALA A 94 -4.00 -2.09 -5.69
CA ALA A 94 -3.10 -1.05 -5.24
C ALA A 94 -1.69 -1.58 -4.95
N ILE A 95 -1.59 -2.76 -4.31
CA ILE A 95 -0.32 -3.45 -4.06
C ILE A 95 0.36 -3.80 -5.39
N ALA A 96 -0.38 -4.37 -6.34
CA ALA A 96 0.14 -4.73 -7.65
C ALA A 96 0.72 -3.50 -8.39
N ILE A 97 0.00 -2.36 -8.37
CA ILE A 97 0.51 -1.11 -8.94
C ILE A 97 1.80 -0.67 -8.25
N CYS A 98 1.85 -0.66 -6.91
CA CYS A 98 3.06 -0.27 -6.17
C CYS A 98 4.24 -1.17 -6.55
N VAL A 99 4.05 -2.49 -6.57
CA VAL A 99 5.09 -3.46 -6.95
C VAL A 99 5.58 -3.22 -8.38
N MET A 100 4.66 -3.07 -9.35
CA MET A 100 5.04 -2.80 -10.74
C MET A 100 5.86 -1.52 -10.87
N LEU A 101 5.44 -0.43 -10.23
CA LEU A 101 6.14 0.86 -10.29
C LEU A 101 7.52 0.84 -9.60
N LEU A 102 7.66 0.07 -8.51
CA LEU A 102 8.95 -0.15 -7.85
C LEU A 102 9.90 -1.01 -8.70
N VAL A 103 9.37 -2.04 -9.38
CA VAL A 103 10.16 -2.98 -10.20
C VAL A 103 10.66 -2.33 -11.49
N ILE A 104 9.82 -1.53 -12.15
CA ILE A 104 10.21 -0.80 -13.38
C ILE A 104 11.03 0.46 -13.09
N ASP A 105 11.32 0.72 -11.81
CA ASP A 105 12.03 1.90 -11.30
C ASP A 105 11.47 3.21 -11.86
N SER A 106 10.14 3.37 -11.73
CA SER A 106 9.45 4.56 -12.19
C SER A 106 10.06 5.81 -11.54
N PRO A 107 10.52 6.81 -12.32
CA PRO A 107 11.20 7.99 -11.79
C PRO A 107 10.38 8.68 -10.69
N GLY A 108 11.04 8.98 -9.56
CA GLY A 108 10.42 9.64 -8.40
C GLY A 108 9.46 8.77 -7.57
N PHE A 109 8.97 7.64 -8.09
CA PHE A 109 7.99 6.83 -7.38
C PHE A 109 8.57 6.19 -6.11
N ARG A 110 9.84 5.76 -6.15
CA ARG A 110 10.50 5.20 -4.96
C ARG A 110 10.56 6.22 -3.82
N GLU A 111 10.90 7.48 -4.11
CA GLU A 111 10.96 8.54 -3.09
C GLU A 111 9.57 8.80 -2.48
N ILE A 112 8.53 8.86 -3.33
CA ILE A 112 7.14 8.95 -2.87
C ILE A 112 6.82 7.75 -1.96
N TYR A 113 7.03 6.53 -2.45
CA TYR A 113 6.77 5.30 -1.70
C TYR A 113 7.44 5.31 -0.33
N GLU A 114 8.73 5.63 -0.26
CA GLU A 114 9.48 5.74 1.00
C GLU A 114 8.94 6.83 1.92
N GLY A 115 8.50 7.97 1.39
CA GLY A 115 7.90 9.05 2.17
C GLY A 115 6.59 8.69 2.88
N TYR A 116 5.89 7.64 2.41
CA TYR A 116 4.67 7.14 3.04
C TYR A 116 4.91 5.94 3.97
N ILE A 117 6.13 5.40 4.04
CA ILE A 117 6.43 4.31 4.97
C ILE A 117 6.41 4.89 6.38
N SER A 118 5.35 4.53 7.10
CA SER A 118 5.19 4.83 8.52
C SER A 118 4.90 3.54 9.26
N ASP A 119 5.59 3.34 10.37
CA ASP A 119 5.38 2.20 11.24
C ASP A 119 4.12 2.43 12.08
N SER A 120 3.15 1.53 11.92
CA SER A 120 2.00 1.42 12.80
C SER A 120 2.21 0.26 13.76
N TYR A 121 1.80 0.43 15.01
CA TYR A 121 1.97 -0.56 16.06
C TYR A 121 0.63 -1.19 16.38
N VAL A 122 0.58 -2.52 16.39
CA VAL A 122 -0.65 -3.28 16.63
C VAL A 122 -0.49 -4.15 17.87
N SER A 123 -1.34 -3.90 18.86
CA SER A 123 -1.34 -4.65 20.11
C SER A 123 -2.26 -5.87 20.01
N VAL A 124 -1.80 -6.99 20.58
CA VAL A 124 -2.57 -8.23 20.70
C VAL A 124 -2.62 -8.61 22.18
N HIS A 125 -3.80 -8.98 22.67
CA HIS A 125 -3.98 -9.37 24.06
C HIS A 125 -3.05 -10.54 24.43
N GLY A 126 -2.42 -10.45 25.60
CA GLY A 126 -1.46 -11.46 26.08
C GLY A 126 -0.07 -11.41 25.41
N GLN A 127 0.17 -10.51 24.45
CA GLN A 127 1.51 -10.26 23.92
C GLN A 127 2.17 -9.09 24.67
N GLU A 128 3.44 -9.26 25.06
CA GLU A 128 4.18 -8.21 25.79
C GLU A 128 4.56 -7.02 24.89
N ASN A 129 4.80 -7.28 23.60
CA ASN A 129 5.26 -6.29 22.62
C ASN A 129 4.28 -6.15 21.45
N PRO A 130 4.10 -4.94 20.91
CA PRO A 130 3.27 -4.73 19.72
C PRO A 130 3.98 -5.24 18.45
N PHE A 131 3.16 -5.58 17.45
CA PHE A 131 3.63 -5.92 16.12
C PHE A 131 3.76 -4.67 15.25
N LEU A 132 4.79 -4.63 14.41
CA LEU A 132 4.93 -3.61 13.38
C LEU A 132 4.08 -3.94 12.16
N LEU A 133 3.29 -2.96 11.73
CA LEU A 133 2.53 -3.00 10.49
C LEU A 133 2.83 -1.74 9.69
N ASN A 134 3.32 -1.93 8.46
CA ASN A 134 3.62 -0.84 7.54
C ASN A 134 3.42 -1.29 6.10
N LEU A 135 3.60 -0.37 5.16
CA LEU A 135 3.40 -0.61 3.73
C LEU A 135 4.27 -1.75 3.19
N ARG A 136 5.53 -1.85 3.67
CA ARG A 136 6.44 -2.94 3.29
C ARG A 136 5.90 -4.31 3.73
N SER A 137 5.24 -4.36 4.89
CA SER A 137 4.67 -5.59 5.45
C SER A 137 3.49 -6.09 4.61
N PHE A 138 2.62 -5.20 4.15
CA PHE A 138 1.52 -5.51 3.22
C PHE A 138 2.01 -6.04 1.88
N ILE A 139 3.00 -5.37 1.27
CA ILE A 139 3.58 -5.80 -0.01
C ILE A 139 4.27 -7.16 0.14
N SER A 140 5.04 -7.34 1.21
CA SER A 140 5.71 -8.61 1.52
C SER A 140 4.69 -9.74 1.70
N TYR A 141 3.57 -9.48 2.41
CA TYR A 141 2.52 -10.47 2.62
C TYR A 141 1.91 -10.95 1.30
N MET A 142 1.65 -10.05 0.36
CA MET A 142 1.10 -10.43 -0.95
C MET A 142 2.05 -11.33 -1.75
N ILE A 143 3.36 -11.06 -1.68
CA ILE A 143 4.38 -11.78 -2.44
C ILE A 143 4.70 -13.15 -1.80
N PHE A 144 4.85 -13.18 -0.48
CA PHE A 144 5.34 -14.36 0.25
C PHE A 144 4.24 -15.17 0.95
N LYS A 145 3.00 -14.66 0.99
CA LYS A 145 1.87 -15.22 1.75
C LYS A 145 2.21 -15.50 3.22
N ARG A 146 3.15 -14.74 3.75
CA ARG A 146 3.59 -14.75 5.15
C ARG A 146 3.86 -13.32 5.55
N VAL A 147 3.41 -12.93 6.75
CA VAL A 147 3.80 -11.62 7.28
C VAL A 147 5.16 -11.79 7.94
N ASP A 148 6.15 -11.00 7.53
CA ASP A 148 7.33 -10.77 8.38
C ASP A 148 6.91 -9.73 9.44
N LEU A 149 5.96 -10.11 10.32
CA LEU A 149 5.51 -9.28 11.44
C LEU A 149 6.70 -9.19 12.40
N LYS A 150 7.51 -8.17 12.19
CA LYS A 150 8.63 -7.87 13.05
C LYS A 150 8.09 -7.42 14.39
N VAL A 151 8.49 -8.11 15.45
CA VAL A 151 8.15 -7.73 16.82
C VAL A 151 9.00 -6.52 17.21
N ALA A 152 8.38 -5.47 17.74
CA ALA A 152 9.10 -4.34 18.30
C ALA A 152 9.93 -4.81 19.50
N LYS A 153 11.25 -4.62 19.45
CA LYS A 153 12.18 -5.33 20.33
C LYS A 153 12.26 -4.79 21.76
N GLU A 154 11.75 -3.58 22.02
CA GLU A 154 11.79 -2.98 23.36
C GLU A 154 10.52 -2.20 23.69
N LYS A 155 10.21 -2.20 25.00
CA LYS A 155 9.04 -1.58 25.63
C LYS A 155 8.96 -0.09 25.29
N TYR A 156 7.77 0.36 24.90
CA TYR A 156 7.47 1.76 24.58
C TYR A 156 7.58 2.61 25.85
N GLU A 157 8.79 3.10 26.18
CA GLU A 157 8.96 4.23 27.09
C GLU A 157 8.99 5.52 26.27
N GLY A 158 8.14 6.47 26.66
CA GLY A 158 7.73 7.59 25.82
C GLY A 158 8.85 8.49 25.29
N SER A 159 8.50 9.19 24.21
CA SER A 159 9.21 10.33 23.61
C SER A 159 10.63 10.06 23.09
N GLY A 160 10.72 9.76 21.80
CA GLY A 160 11.97 9.85 21.04
C GLY A 160 12.17 8.64 20.13
N MET A 161 12.61 8.89 18.89
CA MET A 161 12.96 7.84 17.93
C MET A 161 13.99 6.89 18.55
N VAL A 162 13.55 5.67 18.90
CA VAL A 162 14.45 4.55 19.22
C VAL A 162 14.57 3.71 17.95
N GLU A 163 15.81 3.45 17.52
CA GLU A 163 16.09 2.52 16.41
C GLU A 163 15.50 1.14 16.74
N LEU A 164 14.39 0.80 16.08
CA LEU A 164 13.74 -0.49 16.24
C LEU A 164 14.51 -1.57 15.46
N LEU A 165 15.28 -2.39 16.18
CA LEU A 165 15.85 -3.61 15.59
C LEU A 165 14.76 -4.66 15.42
N CYS A 166 14.23 -4.76 14.21
CA CYS A 166 13.29 -5.79 13.81
C CYS A 166 13.90 -7.19 13.94
N GLN A 167 13.31 -8.09 14.73
CA GLN A 167 13.56 -9.53 14.61
C GLN A 167 12.43 -10.18 13.82
N SER A 168 12.77 -11.05 12.85
CA SER A 168 11.77 -11.97 12.31
C SER A 168 11.20 -12.78 13.47
N PRO A 169 9.88 -13.00 13.53
CA PRO A 169 9.31 -13.86 14.54
C PRO A 169 9.99 -15.21 14.40
N VAL A 170 10.54 -15.69 15.52
CA VAL A 170 11.17 -17.01 15.61
C VAL A 170 10.27 -18.00 14.89
N ALA A 171 10.87 -18.81 14.01
CA ALA A 171 10.20 -19.84 13.26
C ALA A 171 9.51 -20.84 14.20
N ALA A 172 8.29 -20.54 14.63
CA ALA A 172 7.34 -21.43 15.31
C ALA A 172 6.08 -20.63 15.67
N LEU A 173 5.17 -20.45 14.71
CA LEU A 173 3.71 -20.39 14.89
C LEU A 173 3.08 -20.79 13.55
#